data_AF-A0A4Q4TTH1-F1
#
_entry.id   AF-A0A4Q4TTH1-F1
#
_cell.length_a   1.000
_cell.length_b   1.000
_cell.length_c   1.000
_cell.angle_alpha   90.00
_cell.angle_beta   90.00
_cell.angle_gamma   90.00
#
_symmetry.space_group_name_H-M   'P 1'
#
loop_
_entity.id
_entity.type
_entity.pdbx_description
1 polymer ?
#
loop_
_entity_poly.entity_id
_entity_poly.type
_entity_poly.pdbx_seq_one_letter_code
_entity_poly.pdbx_strand_id
1 'polypeptide(L)' 'MLGIQCGRAIITSAAPAQAALRVGCSTLSVQPLDLLVEPGNIPSQHVHQIVGGNSFDADMKGGIGEQASCTA' A
#
# COMPACT_ATOMS: atom_id res chain seq x y z
N MET A 1 35.14 41.72 28.49
CA MET A 1 34.22 40.61 28.77
C MET A 1 33.27 40.47 27.59
N LEU A 2 33.65 39.71 26.56
CA LEU A 2 32.79 39.41 25.40
C LEU A 2 32.67 37.90 25.34
N GLY A 3 31.56 37.37 25.86
CA GLY A 3 31.25 35.95 25.83
C GLY A 3 30.93 35.53 24.40
N ILE A 4 31.84 34.80 23.77
CA ILE A 4 31.65 34.21 22.45
C ILE A 4 30.73 32.99 22.63
N GLN A 5 29.48 33.12 22.21
CA GLN A 5 28.50 32.03 22.23
C GLN A 5 28.97 30.95 21.24
N CYS A 6 29.41 29.81 21.76
CA CYS A 6 29.79 28.63 20.98
C CYS A 6 28.56 28.14 20.20
N GLY A 7 28.56 28.39 18.89
CA GLY A 7 27.45 28.05 17.99
C GLY A 7 27.18 26.54 18.00
N ARG A 8 26.01 26.14 18.52
CA ARG A 8 25.54 24.76 18.43
C ARG A 8 24.96 24.56 17.02
N ALA A 9 25.73 23.88 16.16
CA ALA A 9 25.18 23.31 14.94
C ALA A 9 24.26 22.14 15.34
N ILE A 10 22.95 22.31 15.14
CA ILE A 10 21.98 21.22 15.32
C ILE A 10 22.00 20.41 14.02
N ILE A 11 22.55 19.20 14.09
CA ILE A 11 22.49 18.22 13.01
C ILE A 11 21.15 17.48 13.18
N THR A 12 20.21 17.74 12.27
CA THR A 12 18.96 16.96 12.20
C THR A 12 19.22 15.68 11.41
N SER A 13 19.00 14.53 12.04
CA SER A 13 19.13 13.23 11.36
C SER A 13 17.86 12.97 10.54
N ALA A 14 17.97 13.01 9.22
CA ALA A 14 16.96 12.45 8.33
C ALA A 14 17.14 10.93 8.27
N ALA A 15 16.52 10.20 9.21
CA ALA A 15 16.47 8.75 9.13
C ALA A 15 15.53 8.34 7.98
N PRO A 16 15.92 7.41 7.10
CA PRO A 16 15.01 6.89 6.09
C PRO A 16 13.87 6.16 6.81
N ALA A 17 12.62 6.59 6.57
CA ALA A 17 11.44 5.90 7.06
C ALA A 17 11.05 4.81 6.06
N GLN A 18 11.08 3.54 6.47
CA GLN A 18 10.49 2.45 5.69
C GLN A 18 9.03 2.29 6.12
N ALA A 19 8.12 2.99 5.42
CA ALA A 19 6.69 2.86 5.63
C ALA A 19 6.13 1.75 4.73
N ALA A 20 5.96 0.56 5.30
CA ALA A 20 5.21 -0.52 4.66
C ALA A 20 3.82 -0.62 5.32
N LEU A 21 2.76 -0.71 4.52
CA LEU A 21 1.44 -1.08 5.03
C LEU A 21 1.53 -2.51 5.57
N ARG A 22 1.38 -2.68 6.89
CA ARG A 22 1.28 -4.01 7.50
C ARG A 22 -0.14 -4.51 7.33
N VAL A 23 -0.38 -5.31 6.30
CA VAL A 23 -1.69 -5.95 6.07
C VAL A 23 -1.64 -7.37 6.64
N GLY A 24 -2.58 -7.70 7.54
CA GLY A 24 -2.60 -8.98 8.26
C GLY A 24 -2.56 -10.20 7.34
N CYS A 25 -3.27 -10.10 6.21
CA CYS A 25 -3.00 -10.89 5.01
C CYS A 25 -2.45 -9.99 3.91
N SER A 26 -1.19 -10.22 3.52
CA SER A 26 -0.48 -9.43 2.49
C SER A 26 -0.26 -10.26 1.23
N THR A 27 -1.34 -10.77 0.64
CA THR A 27 -1.25 -11.35 -0.71
C THR A 27 -1.04 -10.19 -1.69
N LEU A 28 0.00 -10.30 -2.52
CA LEU A 28 0.29 -9.33 -3.55
C LEU A 28 -0.13 -9.91 -4.90
N SER A 29 -1.08 -9.24 -5.56
CA SER A 29 -1.45 -9.54 -6.94
C SER A 29 -1.20 -8.33 -7.83
N VAL A 30 -0.49 -8.56 -8.93
CA VAL A 30 -0.18 -7.54 -9.94
C VAL A 30 -0.90 -7.92 -11.21
N GLN A 31 -2.04 -7.27 -11.45
CA GLN A 31 -2.96 -7.64 -12.53
C GLN A 31 -3.47 -6.39 -13.24
N PRO A 32 -3.73 -6.45 -14.56
CA PRO A 32 -4.41 -5.40 -15.29
C PRO A 32 -5.93 -5.47 -15.05
N LEU A 33 -6.33 -5.30 -13.79
CA LEU A 33 -7.73 -5.30 -13.34
C LEU A 33 -8.00 -4.00 -12.59
N ASP A 34 -9.06 -3.29 -12.98
CA ASP A 34 -9.46 -2.01 -12.39
C ASP A 34 -10.98 -1.94 -12.25
N LEU A 35 -11.50 -2.40 -11.12
CA LEU A 35 -12.94 -2.37 -10.86
C LEU A 35 -13.46 -0.98 -10.48
N LEU A 36 -12.58 -0.05 -10.16
CA LEU A 36 -12.96 1.27 -9.68
C LEU A 36 -13.17 2.23 -10.85
N VAL A 37 -12.30 2.18 -11.86
CA VAL A 37 -12.30 3.11 -12.99
C VAL A 37 -12.70 2.44 -14.30
N GLU A 38 -12.29 1.20 -14.57
CA GLU A 38 -12.58 0.46 -15.82
C GLU A 38 -13.26 -0.91 -15.59
N PRO A 39 -14.43 -0.96 -14.91
CA PRO A 39 -15.10 -2.22 -14.60
C PRO A 39 -15.51 -2.99 -15.86
N GLY A 40 -15.21 -4.30 -15.88
CA GLY A 40 -15.54 -5.20 -16.98
C GLY A 40 -14.54 -5.18 -18.15
N ASN A 41 -13.55 -4.29 -18.12
CA ASN A 41 -12.52 -4.22 -19.16
C ASN A 41 -11.31 -5.06 -18.77
N ILE A 42 -11.22 -6.28 -19.32
CA ILE A 42 -10.17 -7.25 -18.98
C ILE A 42 -9.46 -7.66 -20.28
N PRO A 43 -8.18 -7.27 -20.49
CA PRO A 43 -7.34 -6.49 -19.57
C PRO A 43 -7.71 -4.99 -19.50
N SER A 44 -7.50 -4.37 -18.34
CA SER A 44 -7.58 -2.92 -18.14
C SER A 44 -6.35 -2.21 -18.72
N GLN A 45 -6.48 -0.93 -19.03
CA GLN A 45 -5.38 -0.07 -19.47
C GLN A 45 -4.41 0.29 -18.31
N HIS A 46 -4.79 0.04 -17.06
CA HIS A 46 -3.97 0.26 -15.88
C HIS A 46 -3.46 -1.06 -15.29
N VAL A 47 -2.31 -1.01 -14.61
CA VAL A 47 -1.81 -2.11 -13.77
C VAL A 47 -1.91 -1.69 -12.32
N HIS A 48 -2.63 -2.47 -11.52
CA HIS A 48 -2.76 -2.24 -10.10
C HIS A 48 -1.91 -3.22 -9.32
N GLN A 49 -1.17 -2.69 -8.34
CA GLN A 49 -0.56 -3.47 -7.29
C GLN A 49 -1.57 -3.58 -6.15
N ILE A 50 -2.20 -4.74 -6.02
CA ILE A 50 -3.26 -4.98 -5.03
C ILE A 50 -2.67 -5.76 -3.88
N VAL A 51 -2.83 -5.24 -2.65
CA VAL A 51 -2.31 -5.83 -1.42
C VAL A 51 -3.47 -6.07 -0.46
N GLY A 52 -3.63 -7.32 0.02
CA GLY A 52 -4.68 -7.65 0.97
C GLY A 52 -4.99 -9.14 1.04
N GLY A 53 -6.24 -9.45 1.42
CA GLY A 53 -6.78 -10.81 1.41
C GLY A 53 -6.78 -11.43 0.00
N ASN A 54 -7.03 -12.72 -0.07
CA ASN A 54 -6.80 -13.53 -1.27
C ASN A 54 -8.05 -13.74 -2.15
N SER A 55 -9.04 -12.85 -2.07
CA SER A 55 -10.30 -12.97 -2.82
C SER A 55 -10.53 -11.86 -3.84
N PHE A 56 -9.49 -11.10 -4.18
CA PHE A 56 -9.61 -10.10 -5.24
C PHE A 56 -9.68 -10.80 -6.62
N ASP A 57 -10.77 -10.57 -7.34
CA ASP A 57 -11.05 -11.13 -8.66
C ASP A 57 -11.74 -10.10 -9.57
N ALA A 58 -11.84 -10.41 -10.87
CA ALA A 58 -12.54 -9.61 -11.88
C ALA A 58 -14.04 -9.45 -11.63
N ASP A 59 -14.72 -10.47 -11.09
CA ASP A 59 -16.17 -10.48 -10.91
C ASP A 59 -16.54 -10.45 -9.43
N MET A 60 -16.12 -9.41 -8.68
CA MET A 60 -16.35 -9.26 -7.23
C MET A 60 -17.84 -9.35 -6.82
N LYS A 61 -18.37 -10.58 -6.71
CA LYS A 61 -19.76 -10.91 -6.41
C LYS A 61 -19.85 -11.78 -5.16
N GLY A 62 -20.92 -11.55 -4.40
CA GLY A 62 -21.19 -12.28 -3.16
C GLY A 62 -20.45 -11.69 -1.96
N GLY A 63 -20.36 -12.50 -0.91
CA GLY A 63 -19.64 -12.16 0.32
C GLY A 63 -18.13 -12.36 0.15
N ILE A 64 -17.43 -11.28 -0.22
CA ILE A 64 -15.98 -11.34 -0.52
C ILE A 64 -15.16 -11.71 0.73
N GLY A 65 -15.61 -11.29 1.91
CA GLY A 65 -14.95 -11.62 3.18
C GLY A 65 -15.07 -13.10 3.54
N GLU A 66 -16.19 -13.73 3.16
CA GLU A 66 -16.47 -15.15 3.38
C GLU A 66 -15.75 -16.05 2.37
N GLN A 67 -15.43 -15.52 1.19
CA GLN A 67 -14.64 -16.21 0.16
C GLN A 67 -13.13 -16.21 0.49
N ALA A 68 -12.69 -15.32 1.36
CA ALA A 68 -11.28 -15.17 1.71
C ALA A 68 -10.86 -16.20 2.75
N SER A 69 -9.78 -16.93 2.46
CA SER A 69 -9.16 -17.80 3.47
C SER A 69 -8.24 -17.02 4.41
N CYS A 70 -7.95 -15.76 4.09
CA CYS A 70 -7.29 -14.82 4.96
C CYS A 70 -7.86 -13.41 4.74
N THR A 71 -8.21 -12.75 5.83
CA THR A 71 -8.61 -11.33 5.83
C THR A 71 -7.62 -10.55 6.69
N ALA A 72 -7.52 -9.25 6.45
CA ALA A 72 -6.71 -8.35 7.25
C ALA A 72 -7.42 -7.99 8.56
#